data_AF-T1HW80-F1
#
_entry.id   AF-T1HW80-F1
#
_cell.length_a   1.000
_cell.length_b   1.000
_cell.length_c   1.000
_cell.angle_alpha   90.00
_cell.angle_beta   90.00
_cell.angle_gamma   90.00
#
_symmetry.space_group_name_H-M   'P 1'
#
loop_
_entity.id
_entity.type
_entity.pdbx_description
1 polymer ?
#
loop_
_entity_poly.entity_id
_entity_poly.type
_entity_poly.pdbx_seq_one_letter_code
_entity_poly.pdbx_strand_id
1 'polypeptide(L)'
;MSPPPTTLTEFFTLCRNATFARTLLYSECMNMQYANLELAELNDLSRTECVGEEAADIHGNRFNGHEDTSLDNSDCSKDISTGSRFLPNEELQSLKHENGNELDTVIDGWNQQKEISDRQNFIKRLSVNPKITLIFFKRIFLPWLSAKATFSSAIKTLTGIVEYLPEQSIAAVLVPSFKEKESILVSDDHCLQDLFAAMSDSQKNYLICTYLDEIGTDLPINDVHIWYKIVEGTQVKVNSMKRMVEELTANVQRISDDRHFGDILLVVAQQFTIYTPQEIVHLMTALCDRFKGVMRFRIKTILKTIVGD
;
A
#
# COMPACT_ATOMS: atom_id res chain seq x y z
N MET A 1 16.54 37.61 -0.77
CA MET A 1 16.35 36.15 -0.85
C MET A 1 17.57 35.51 -0.23
N SER A 2 17.39 34.66 0.77
CA SER A 2 18.50 33.99 1.44
C SER A 2 19.05 32.87 0.53
N PRO A 3 20.37 32.65 0.49
CA PRO A 3 20.96 31.57 -0.30
C PRO A 3 20.48 30.19 0.19
N PRO A 4 20.50 29.17 -0.69
CA PRO A 4 20.12 27.82 -0.31
C PRO A 4 21.08 27.27 0.75
N PRO A 5 20.59 26.54 1.76
CA PRO A 5 21.41 25.99 2.83
C PRO A 5 22.35 24.94 2.26
N THR A 6 23.62 25.03 2.63
CA THR A 6 24.70 24.15 2.12
C THR A 6 25.03 23.01 3.09
N THR A 7 24.39 22.98 4.26
CA THR A 7 24.62 21.95 5.28
C THR A 7 23.34 21.48 5.99
N LEU A 8 23.36 20.23 6.48
CA LEU A 8 22.28 19.57 7.24
C LEU A 8 21.82 20.40 8.45
N THR A 9 22.74 21.09 9.10
CA THR A 9 22.48 21.95 10.27
C THR A 9 21.70 23.21 9.90
N GLU A 10 21.96 23.80 8.73
CA GLU A 10 21.21 24.96 8.22
C GLU A 10 19.78 24.59 7.82
N PHE A 11 19.59 23.39 7.25
CA PHE A 11 18.26 22.86 6.92
C PHE A 11 17.37 22.69 8.16
N PHE A 12 17.88 22.05 9.22
CA PHE A 12 17.12 21.89 10.47
C PHE A 12 16.88 23.22 11.20
N THR A 13 17.77 24.21 11.02
CA THR A 13 17.59 25.56 11.56
C THR A 13 16.46 26.32 10.85
N LEU A 14 16.28 26.08 9.54
CA LEU A 14 15.17 26.60 8.74
C LEU A 14 13.82 25.93 9.07
N CYS A 15 13.82 24.61 9.31
CA CYS A 15 12.61 23.87 9.73
C CYS A 15 12.08 24.27 11.13
N ARG A 16 12.92 24.85 11.98
CA ARG A 16 12.52 25.41 13.29
C ARG A 16 11.80 26.76 13.19
N ASN A 17 11.78 27.38 12.01
CA ASN A 17 11.14 28.67 11.81
C ASN A 17 9.64 28.49 11.52
N ALA A 18 8.78 28.95 12.43
CA ALA A 18 7.34 28.70 12.44
C ALA A 18 6.60 29.13 11.16
N THR A 19 7.20 30.06 10.40
CA THR A 19 6.67 30.54 9.11
C THR A 19 6.86 29.49 8.01
N PHE A 20 7.97 28.74 8.00
CA PHE A 20 8.25 27.72 6.97
C PHE A 20 7.39 26.45 7.19
N ALA A 21 7.21 26.04 8.45
CA ALA A 21 6.33 24.94 8.82
C ALA A 21 4.86 25.20 8.46
N ARG A 22 4.39 26.46 8.59
CA ARG A 22 3.03 26.84 8.17
C ARG A 22 2.84 26.76 6.67
N THR A 23 3.82 27.18 5.86
CA THR A 23 3.71 27.12 4.39
C THR A 23 3.63 25.67 3.87
N LEU A 24 4.33 24.74 4.50
CA LEU A 24 4.22 23.29 4.20
C LEU A 24 2.82 22.75 4.51
N LEU A 25 2.27 23.04 5.70
CA LEU A 25 0.94 22.60 6.11
C LEU A 25 -0.20 23.18 5.25
N TYR A 26 -0.07 24.44 4.80
CA TYR A 26 -1.08 25.04 3.91
C TYR A 26 -1.05 24.45 2.49
N SER A 27 0.10 23.95 2.01
CA SER A 27 0.19 23.28 0.72
C SER A 27 -0.47 21.89 0.72
N GLU A 28 -0.45 21.18 1.85
CA GLU A 28 -1.10 19.87 1.99
C GLU A 28 -2.64 19.97 2.09
N CYS A 29 -3.17 21.01 2.74
CA CYS A 29 -4.63 21.24 2.81
C CYS A 29 -5.25 21.58 1.46
N MET A 30 -4.53 22.28 0.57
CA MET A 30 -5.02 22.58 -0.77
C MET A 30 -5.00 21.33 -1.68
N ASN A 31 -4.01 20.45 -1.54
CA ASN A 31 -3.92 19.23 -2.34
C ASN A 31 -5.03 18.21 -2.04
N MET A 32 -5.60 18.18 -0.83
CA MET A 32 -6.76 17.33 -0.52
C MET A 32 -8.06 17.78 -1.21
N GLN A 33 -8.22 19.06 -1.53
CA GLN A 33 -9.40 19.54 -2.25
C GLN A 33 -9.37 19.16 -3.74
N TYR A 34 -8.19 19.11 -4.35
CA TYR A 34 -8.04 18.69 -5.75
C TYR A 34 -8.14 17.18 -5.95
N ALA A 35 -7.68 16.37 -4.99
CA ALA A 35 -7.80 14.91 -5.08
C ALA A 35 -9.26 14.41 -5.08
N ASN A 36 -10.17 15.14 -4.42
CA ASN A 36 -11.61 14.82 -4.42
C ASN A 36 -12.33 15.22 -5.73
N LEU A 37 -11.77 16.15 -6.51
CA LEU A 37 -12.31 16.56 -7.81
C LEU A 37 -11.89 15.58 -8.93
N GLU A 38 -10.64 15.11 -8.93
CA GLU A 38 -10.15 14.11 -9.91
C GLU A 38 -10.88 12.75 -9.78
N LEU A 39 -11.28 12.35 -8.56
CA LEU A 39 -12.06 11.13 -8.33
C LEU A 39 -13.53 11.24 -8.82
N ALA A 40 -14.06 12.45 -8.96
CA ALA A 40 -15.40 12.66 -9.51
C ALA A 40 -15.40 12.59 -11.05
N GLU A 41 -14.37 13.15 -11.69
CA GLU A 41 -14.23 13.13 -13.17
C GLU A 41 -13.95 11.72 -13.72
N LEU A 42 -13.23 10.87 -12.97
CA LEU A 42 -13.01 9.47 -13.35
C LEU A 42 -14.27 8.61 -13.30
N ASN A 43 -15.27 8.97 -12.49
CA ASN A 43 -16.54 8.24 -12.42
C ASN A 43 -17.50 8.60 -13.57
N ASP A 44 -17.45 9.83 -14.10
CA ASP A 44 -18.30 10.25 -15.23
C ASP A 44 -17.84 9.69 -16.58
N LEU A 45 -16.54 9.43 -16.76
CA LEU A 45 -15.99 8.79 -17.96
C LEU A 45 -16.36 7.30 -18.08
N SER A 46 -16.75 6.64 -16.98
CA SER A 46 -17.17 5.23 -17.00
C SER A 46 -18.61 5.01 -17.50
N ARG A 47 -19.37 6.09 -17.78
CA ARG A 47 -20.80 6.03 -18.15
C ARG A 47 -21.13 6.28 -19.62
N THR A 48 -20.16 6.59 -20.49
CA THR A 48 -20.45 7.10 -21.84
C THR A 48 -19.98 6.26 -23.04
N GLU A 49 -19.41 5.07 -22.86
CA GLU A 49 -19.06 4.22 -24.01
C GLU A 49 -20.06 3.07 -24.21
N CYS A 50 -21.18 3.40 -24.86
CA CYS A 50 -22.12 2.43 -25.42
C CYS A 50 -22.95 3.04 -26.57
N VAL A 51 -22.35 3.48 -27.69
CA VAL A 51 -23.01 3.56 -29.02
C VAL A 51 -21.96 3.63 -30.16
N GLY A 52 -21.98 2.64 -31.06
CA GLY A 52 -22.06 2.86 -32.51
C GLY A 52 -20.79 3.02 -33.37
N GLU A 53 -20.65 2.08 -34.31
CA GLU A 53 -19.79 2.07 -35.51
C GLU A 53 -19.95 3.29 -36.44
N GLU A 54 -18.91 3.69 -37.17
CA GLU A 54 -18.82 3.62 -38.65
C GLU A 54 -17.53 4.26 -39.22
N ALA A 55 -17.14 3.78 -40.40
CA ALA A 55 -15.87 3.97 -41.08
C ALA A 55 -15.72 5.32 -41.85
N ALA A 56 -14.46 5.74 -42.10
CA ALA A 56 -14.08 6.46 -43.32
C ALA A 56 -12.55 6.42 -43.58
N ASP A 57 -12.17 5.82 -44.70
CA ASP A 57 -10.94 6.06 -45.49
C ASP A 57 -10.84 7.54 -45.91
N ILE A 58 -9.64 8.16 -45.95
CA ILE A 58 -9.11 9.02 -47.06
C ILE A 58 -7.56 9.15 -46.99
N HIS A 59 -6.94 8.93 -48.15
CA HIS A 59 -5.62 9.27 -48.70
C HIS A 59 -4.66 10.29 -48.01
N GLY A 60 -3.40 9.87 -47.87
CA GLY A 60 -2.26 10.28 -48.72
C GLY A 60 -1.64 11.68 -48.58
N ASN A 61 -0.36 11.75 -48.18
CA ASN A 61 0.70 12.33 -49.02
C ASN A 61 2.13 12.12 -48.48
N ARG A 62 3.03 11.82 -49.42
CA ARG A 62 4.49 11.77 -49.32
C ARG A 62 5.09 13.18 -49.10
N PHE A 63 6.23 13.27 -48.43
CA PHE A 63 7.40 14.00 -48.97
C PHE A 63 8.72 13.48 -48.35
N ASN A 64 9.72 13.28 -49.21
CA ASN A 64 11.08 12.79 -48.97
C ASN A 64 12.07 13.93 -48.68
N GLY A 65 13.24 13.57 -48.14
CA GLY A 65 14.53 14.27 -48.34
C GLY A 65 15.47 14.11 -47.14
N HIS A 66 16.47 13.21 -47.20
CA HIS A 66 17.91 13.50 -47.47
C HIS A 66 18.63 14.13 -46.25
N GLU A 67 19.84 13.79 -45.82
CA GLU A 67 20.91 12.85 -46.23
C GLU A 67 22.00 12.89 -45.13
N ASP A 68 22.68 11.78 -44.92
CA ASP A 68 24.09 11.54 -44.54
C ASP A 68 24.89 12.55 -43.68
N THR A 69 25.60 12.04 -42.67
CA THR A 69 27.06 11.79 -42.74
C THR A 69 27.65 11.18 -41.46
N SER A 70 28.60 10.28 -41.70
CA SER A 70 29.51 9.55 -40.82
C SER A 70 30.66 10.39 -40.23
N LEU A 71 31.24 10.00 -39.10
CA LEU A 71 32.65 9.50 -39.00
C LEU A 71 33.15 9.33 -37.55
N ASP A 72 33.90 8.23 -37.40
CA ASP A 72 34.86 7.76 -36.39
C ASP A 72 35.53 8.77 -35.43
N ASN A 73 35.79 8.30 -34.20
CA ASN A 73 37.17 7.99 -33.78
C ASN A 73 37.28 7.20 -32.45
N SER A 74 38.41 6.51 -32.37
CA SER A 74 38.83 5.44 -31.48
C SER A 74 39.40 5.85 -30.12
N ASP A 75 39.42 4.85 -29.24
CA ASP A 75 40.55 4.39 -28.40
C ASP A 75 40.69 4.77 -26.90
N CYS A 76 40.85 3.68 -26.13
CA CYS A 76 41.60 3.46 -24.89
C CYS A 76 41.55 4.48 -23.72
N SER A 77 41.03 4.04 -22.57
CA SER A 77 41.90 3.67 -21.44
C SER A 77 41.14 2.90 -20.36
N LYS A 78 41.78 1.87 -19.82
CA LYS A 78 41.45 1.21 -18.56
C LYS A 78 41.61 2.24 -17.44
N ASP A 79 40.65 2.29 -16.52
CA ASP A 79 40.95 2.49 -15.10
C ASP A 79 39.88 1.86 -14.21
N ILE A 80 40.36 0.90 -13.43
CA ILE A 80 39.67 0.29 -12.31
C ILE A 80 39.71 1.32 -11.18
N SER A 81 38.57 1.88 -10.81
CA SER A 81 38.40 2.41 -9.44
C SER A 81 37.07 1.96 -8.87
N THR A 82 37.20 1.14 -7.84
CA THR A 82 36.17 0.80 -6.86
C THR A 82 35.67 2.09 -6.20
N GLY A 83 34.49 2.54 -6.60
CA GLY A 83 33.80 3.65 -5.95
C GLY A 83 32.30 3.41 -6.05
N SER A 84 31.68 3.02 -4.94
CA SER A 84 30.23 3.06 -4.78
C SER A 84 29.77 4.49 -5.07
N ARG A 85 29.17 4.72 -6.25
CA ARG A 85 28.50 5.99 -6.55
C ARG A 85 27.18 5.99 -5.79
N PHE A 86 27.21 6.52 -4.57
CA PHE A 86 26.01 6.99 -3.90
C PHE A 86 25.42 8.11 -4.76
N LEU A 87 24.14 7.99 -5.15
CA LEU A 87 23.41 9.11 -5.71
C LEU A 87 23.34 10.22 -4.65
N PRO A 88 23.87 11.43 -4.92
CA PRO A 88 23.79 12.56 -3.99
C PRO A 88 22.33 12.94 -3.71
N ASN A 89 22.06 13.45 -2.52
CA ASN A 89 20.71 13.89 -2.09
C ASN A 89 20.07 14.95 -3.01
N GLU A 90 20.85 15.59 -3.88
CA GLU A 90 20.39 16.64 -4.79
C GLU A 90 19.61 16.10 -5.99
N GLU A 91 19.91 14.88 -6.48
CA GLU A 91 19.21 14.29 -7.65
C GLU A 91 17.83 13.71 -7.30
N LEU A 92 17.57 13.38 -6.03
CA LEU A 92 16.23 13.00 -5.57
C LEU A 92 15.35 14.21 -5.23
N GLN A 93 15.95 15.38 -4.94
CA GLN A 93 15.20 16.61 -4.67
C GLN A 93 14.75 17.34 -5.96
N SER A 94 15.40 17.06 -7.10
CA SER A 94 15.00 17.56 -8.42
C SER A 94 13.81 16.81 -9.04
N LEU A 95 13.34 15.70 -8.44
CA LEU A 95 12.16 14.90 -8.86
C LEU A 95 10.80 15.59 -8.64
N LYS A 96 10.73 16.93 -8.73
CA LYS A 96 9.50 17.70 -8.56
C LYS A 96 8.84 18.13 -9.88
N HIS A 97 9.50 17.93 -11.01
CA HIS A 97 8.98 18.32 -12.31
C HIS A 97 9.58 17.44 -13.42
N GLU A 98 8.92 16.35 -13.83
CA GLU A 98 8.60 15.99 -15.24
C GLU A 98 8.07 14.53 -15.35
N ASN A 99 6.80 14.38 -15.76
CA ASN A 99 6.01 13.13 -15.74
C ASN A 99 6.45 11.99 -16.71
N GLY A 100 7.70 11.93 -17.15
CA GLY A 100 8.19 10.89 -18.07
C GLY A 100 9.50 10.21 -17.64
N ASN A 101 10.48 10.98 -17.16
CA ASN A 101 11.84 10.51 -16.84
C ASN A 101 12.03 10.01 -15.39
N GLU A 102 11.05 10.26 -14.51
CA GLU A 102 11.18 9.99 -13.08
C GLU A 102 11.21 8.48 -12.77
N LEU A 103 10.42 7.67 -13.48
CA LEU A 103 10.38 6.22 -13.25
C LEU A 103 11.64 5.52 -13.76
N ASP A 104 12.19 5.95 -14.90
CA ASP A 104 13.43 5.39 -15.45
C ASP A 104 14.62 5.66 -14.53
N THR A 105 14.70 6.89 -13.99
CA THR A 105 15.70 7.24 -12.97
C THR A 105 15.55 6.39 -11.70
N VAL A 106 14.31 6.10 -11.29
CA VAL A 106 14.02 5.22 -10.14
C VAL A 106 14.43 3.77 -10.43
N ILE A 107 14.19 3.28 -11.65
CA ILE A 107 14.60 1.93 -12.08
C ILE A 107 16.12 1.81 -12.09
N ASP A 108 16.81 2.79 -12.66
CA ASP A 108 18.27 2.82 -12.71
C ASP A 108 18.86 2.90 -11.30
N GLY A 109 18.30 3.77 -10.45
CA GLY A 109 18.66 3.88 -9.04
C GLY A 109 18.45 2.55 -8.30
N TRP A 110 17.31 1.89 -8.51
CA TRP A 110 16.99 0.60 -7.90
C TRP A 110 17.97 -0.51 -8.32
N ASN A 111 18.30 -0.60 -9.61
CA ASN A 111 19.19 -1.62 -10.16
C ASN A 111 20.63 -1.51 -9.63
N GLN A 112 21.03 -0.32 -9.16
CA GLN A 112 22.32 -0.10 -8.53
C GLN A 112 22.38 -0.61 -7.07
N GLN A 113 21.23 -0.86 -6.43
CA GLN A 113 21.17 -1.28 -5.03
C GLN A 113 21.38 -2.80 -4.87
N LYS A 114 22.52 -3.18 -4.29
CA LYS A 114 22.89 -4.59 -4.08
C LYS A 114 22.54 -5.12 -2.69
N GLU A 115 22.82 -4.32 -1.67
CA GLU A 115 22.61 -4.71 -0.27
C GLU A 115 21.19 -4.40 0.20
N ILE A 116 20.70 -5.16 1.20
CA ILE A 116 19.37 -4.94 1.79
C ILE A 116 19.28 -3.54 2.42
N SER A 117 20.31 -3.10 3.17
CA SER A 117 20.35 -1.79 3.80
C SER A 117 20.24 -0.64 2.79
N ASP A 118 20.88 -0.79 1.63
CA ASP A 118 20.88 0.22 0.58
C ASP A 118 19.52 0.31 -0.09
N ARG A 119 18.89 -0.84 -0.39
CA ARG A 119 17.52 -0.92 -0.88
C ARG A 119 16.53 -0.29 0.09
N GLN A 120 16.67 -0.57 1.38
CA GLN A 120 15.82 0.01 2.43
C GLN A 120 15.98 1.54 2.46
N ASN A 121 17.21 2.05 2.43
CA ASN A 121 17.48 3.49 2.41
C ASN A 121 16.97 4.16 1.13
N PHE A 122 17.09 3.51 -0.03
CA PHE A 122 16.55 3.99 -1.29
C PHE A 122 15.02 4.15 -1.20
N ILE A 123 14.32 3.12 -0.75
CA ILE A 123 12.86 3.14 -0.61
C ILE A 123 12.41 4.20 0.42
N LYS A 124 13.13 4.35 1.54
CA LYS A 124 12.84 5.41 2.53
C LYS A 124 12.98 6.82 1.95
N ARG A 125 13.90 7.04 1.00
CA ARG A 125 13.99 8.33 0.31
C ARG A 125 12.88 8.50 -0.71
N LEU A 126 12.55 7.41 -1.43
CA LEU A 126 11.46 7.40 -2.40
C LEU A 126 10.11 7.75 -1.75
N SER A 127 9.88 7.29 -0.51
CA SER A 127 8.63 7.49 0.24
C SER A 127 8.27 8.95 0.50
N VAL A 128 9.20 9.90 0.30
CA VAL A 128 8.94 11.34 0.30
C VAL A 128 7.99 11.75 -0.84
N ASN A 129 7.93 10.97 -1.94
CA ASN A 129 6.98 11.14 -3.03
C ASN A 129 5.98 9.96 -3.05
N PRO A 130 4.78 10.10 -2.47
CA PRO A 130 3.81 9.01 -2.39
C PRO A 130 3.35 8.47 -3.74
N LYS A 131 3.26 9.32 -4.78
CA LYS A 131 2.82 8.92 -6.12
C LYS A 131 3.86 8.00 -6.77
N ILE A 132 5.13 8.41 -6.78
CA ILE A 132 6.21 7.59 -7.35
C ILE A 132 6.40 6.32 -6.52
N THR A 133 6.31 6.41 -5.19
CA THR A 133 6.39 5.23 -4.31
C THR A 133 5.31 4.22 -4.65
N LEU A 134 4.07 4.66 -4.83
CA LEU A 134 2.98 3.77 -5.22
C LEU A 134 3.25 3.07 -6.56
N ILE A 135 3.73 3.81 -7.56
CA ILE A 135 4.08 3.25 -8.88
C ILE A 135 5.23 2.25 -8.76
N PHE A 136 6.28 2.57 -8.01
CA PHE A 136 7.40 1.68 -7.73
C PHE A 136 6.94 0.39 -7.04
N PHE A 137 6.09 0.50 -6.03
CA PHE A 137 5.56 -0.65 -5.29
C PHE A 137 4.74 -1.57 -6.20
N LYS A 138 3.90 -1.00 -7.07
CA LYS A 138 3.10 -1.78 -8.03
C LYS A 138 3.94 -2.43 -9.13
N ARG A 139 4.88 -1.70 -9.73
CA ARG A 139 5.58 -2.13 -10.96
C ARG A 139 6.86 -2.90 -10.70
N ILE A 140 7.52 -2.66 -9.57
CA ILE A 140 8.86 -3.19 -9.29
C ILE A 140 8.82 -4.06 -8.03
N PHE A 141 8.30 -3.52 -6.92
CA PHE A 141 8.34 -4.22 -5.64
C PHE A 141 7.42 -5.44 -5.59
N LEU A 142 6.18 -5.32 -6.09
CA LEU A 142 5.23 -6.44 -6.10
C LEU A 142 5.75 -7.64 -6.90
N PRO A 143 6.21 -7.52 -8.16
CA PRO A 143 6.83 -8.64 -8.87
C PRO A 143 8.04 -9.23 -8.14
N TRP A 144 8.83 -8.37 -7.47
CA TRP A 144 9.98 -8.80 -6.68
C TRP A 144 9.58 -9.58 -5.42
N LEU A 145 8.46 -9.21 -4.79
CA LEU A 145 7.87 -9.93 -3.66
C LEU A 145 7.27 -11.27 -4.12
N SER A 146 6.54 -11.30 -5.24
CA SER A 146 5.88 -12.52 -5.74
C SER A 146 6.88 -13.57 -6.25
N ALA A 147 8.07 -13.16 -6.69
CA ALA A 147 9.06 -14.09 -7.24
C ALA A 147 9.79 -14.89 -6.16
N LYS A 148 9.74 -16.23 -6.26
CA LYS A 148 10.38 -17.17 -5.32
C LYS A 148 11.87 -16.93 -5.09
N ALA A 149 12.60 -16.55 -6.15
CA ALA A 149 14.04 -16.29 -6.07
C ALA A 149 14.39 -15.07 -5.20
N THR A 150 13.45 -14.13 -5.06
CA THR A 150 13.69 -12.83 -4.43
C THR A 150 12.85 -12.57 -3.18
N PHE A 151 11.81 -13.38 -2.93
CA PHE A 151 10.89 -13.26 -1.81
C PHE A 151 11.57 -12.97 -0.47
N SER A 152 12.57 -13.78 -0.08
CA SER A 152 13.24 -13.61 1.23
C SER A 152 13.94 -12.25 1.36
N SER A 153 14.53 -11.73 0.29
CA SER A 153 15.11 -10.39 0.30
C SER A 153 14.03 -9.32 0.28
N ALA A 154 12.96 -9.53 -0.49
CA ALA A 154 11.86 -8.57 -0.61
C ALA A 154 11.14 -8.38 0.72
N ILE A 155 10.78 -9.47 1.41
CA ILE A 155 10.09 -9.40 2.69
C ILE A 155 10.97 -8.76 3.78
N LYS A 156 12.27 -9.12 3.86
CA LYS A 156 13.21 -8.49 4.79
C LYS A 156 13.38 -6.99 4.51
N THR A 157 13.46 -6.62 3.23
CA THR A 157 13.48 -5.21 2.84
C THR A 157 12.21 -4.51 3.30
N LEU A 158 11.02 -5.07 2.99
CA LEU A 158 9.72 -4.49 3.33
C LEU A 158 9.55 -4.32 4.84
N THR A 159 9.76 -5.38 5.63
CA THR A 159 9.60 -5.36 7.09
C THR A 159 10.47 -4.30 7.75
N GLY A 160 11.70 -4.07 7.25
CA GLY A 160 12.59 -3.05 7.79
C GLY A 160 12.25 -1.60 7.40
N ILE A 161 11.28 -1.38 6.52
CA ILE A 161 10.89 -0.04 6.04
C ILE A 161 9.40 0.25 6.10
N VAL A 162 8.56 -0.73 6.45
CA VAL A 162 7.10 -0.63 6.36
C VAL A 162 6.55 0.54 7.19
N GLU A 163 7.15 0.86 8.34
CA GLU A 163 6.74 1.98 9.19
C GLU A 163 6.88 3.36 8.52
N TYR A 164 7.75 3.49 7.50
CA TYR A 164 8.00 4.75 6.78
C TYR A 164 7.17 4.88 5.50
N LEU A 165 6.41 3.85 5.13
CA LEU A 165 5.69 3.82 3.88
C LEU A 165 4.28 4.42 4.00
N PRO A 166 3.81 5.12 2.96
CA PRO A 166 2.40 5.48 2.83
C PRO A 166 1.52 4.23 2.83
N GLU A 167 0.37 4.32 3.49
CA GLU A 167 -0.61 3.22 3.63
C GLU A 167 -1.02 2.64 2.26
N GLN A 168 -1.19 3.52 1.25
CA GLN A 168 -1.57 3.11 -0.10
C GLN A 168 -0.51 2.22 -0.77
N SER A 169 0.78 2.47 -0.51
CA SER A 169 1.87 1.72 -1.13
C SER A 169 1.97 0.31 -0.54
N ILE A 170 1.71 0.18 0.77
CA ILE A 170 1.65 -1.11 1.45
C ILE A 170 0.47 -1.92 0.92
N ALA A 171 -0.73 -1.34 0.90
CA ALA A 171 -1.93 -2.03 0.43
C ALA A 171 -1.80 -2.47 -1.05
N ALA A 172 -1.17 -1.65 -1.90
CA ALA A 172 -0.93 -1.96 -3.30
C ALA A 172 -0.05 -3.20 -3.55
N VAL A 173 0.66 -3.69 -2.54
CA VAL A 173 1.49 -4.90 -2.63
C VAL A 173 0.89 -6.04 -1.83
N LEU A 174 0.43 -5.78 -0.60
CA LEU A 174 -0.06 -6.83 0.28
C LEU A 174 -1.42 -7.37 -0.15
N VAL A 175 -2.36 -6.51 -0.55
CA VAL A 175 -3.71 -6.96 -0.96
C VAL A 175 -3.66 -7.90 -2.17
N PRO A 176 -2.93 -7.58 -3.27
CA PRO A 176 -2.74 -8.54 -4.35
C PRO A 176 -2.07 -9.84 -3.90
N SER A 177 -1.07 -9.75 -3.03
CA SER A 177 -0.33 -10.91 -2.52
C SER A 177 -1.21 -11.82 -1.66
N PHE A 178 -2.25 -11.31 -1.00
CA PHE A 178 -3.18 -12.13 -0.21
C PHE A 178 -4.18 -12.88 -1.08
N LYS A 179 -4.58 -12.29 -2.21
CA LYS A 179 -5.53 -12.90 -3.16
C LYS A 179 -4.93 -14.01 -4.00
N GLU A 180 -3.61 -14.01 -4.17
CA GLU A 180 -2.92 -15.03 -4.93
C GLU A 180 -2.80 -16.33 -4.10
N LYS A 181 -3.51 -17.37 -4.52
CA LYS A 181 -3.58 -18.66 -3.79
C LYS A 181 -2.22 -19.33 -3.58
N GLU A 182 -1.27 -19.08 -4.46
CA GLU A 182 0.09 -19.64 -4.41
C GLU A 182 1.11 -18.65 -3.83
N SER A 183 0.64 -17.56 -3.24
CA SER A 183 1.50 -16.54 -2.64
C SER A 183 2.36 -17.12 -1.52
N ILE A 184 3.66 -16.95 -1.67
CA ILE A 184 4.65 -17.37 -0.68
C ILE A 184 4.40 -16.63 0.65
N LEU A 185 3.96 -15.38 0.57
CA LEU A 185 3.61 -14.55 1.72
C LEU A 185 2.51 -15.21 2.56
N VAL A 186 1.47 -15.72 1.91
CA VAL A 186 0.32 -16.35 2.57
C VAL A 186 0.70 -17.70 3.20
N SER A 187 1.64 -18.41 2.57
CA SER A 187 2.10 -19.72 3.06
C SER A 187 3.07 -19.67 4.25
N ASP A 188 3.72 -18.53 4.51
CA ASP A 188 4.72 -18.36 5.56
C ASP A 188 4.19 -17.48 6.71
N ASP A 189 3.65 -18.16 7.74
CA ASP A 189 3.08 -17.53 8.93
C ASP A 189 4.07 -16.61 9.68
N HIS A 190 5.36 -16.95 9.70
CA HIS A 190 6.37 -16.16 10.40
C HIS A 190 6.63 -14.84 9.67
N CYS A 191 6.72 -14.88 8.34
CA CYS A 191 6.88 -13.69 7.52
C CYS A 191 5.71 -12.71 7.70
N LEU A 192 4.48 -13.22 7.71
CA LEU A 192 3.29 -12.38 7.95
C LEU A 192 3.32 -11.76 9.35
N GLN A 193 3.64 -12.56 10.37
CA GLN A 193 3.66 -12.09 11.75
C GLN A 193 4.70 -10.98 11.96
N ASP A 194 5.92 -11.16 11.46
CA ASP A 194 6.98 -10.15 11.57
C ASP A 194 6.63 -8.88 10.81
N LEU A 195 6.04 -9.00 9.61
CA LEU A 195 5.59 -7.87 8.83
C LEU A 195 4.48 -7.08 9.55
N PHE A 196 3.44 -7.75 10.04
CA PHE A 196 2.36 -7.09 10.77
C PHE A 196 2.83 -6.50 12.09
N ALA A 197 3.79 -7.11 12.78
CA ALA A 197 4.38 -6.55 13.99
C ALA A 197 5.09 -5.20 13.73
N ALA A 198 5.67 -5.02 12.54
CA ALA A 198 6.33 -3.79 12.12
C ALA A 198 5.37 -2.70 11.61
N MET A 199 4.11 -3.03 11.34
CA MET A 199 3.11 -2.06 10.85
C MET A 199 2.45 -1.28 11.98
N SER A 200 2.16 0.00 11.73
CA SER A 200 1.33 0.81 12.61
C SER A 200 -0.15 0.42 12.53
N ASP A 201 -0.93 0.71 13.59
CA ASP A 201 -2.38 0.48 13.60
C ASP A 201 -3.09 1.19 12.44
N SER A 202 -2.61 2.38 12.03
CA SER A 202 -3.20 3.12 10.91
C SER A 202 -3.04 2.35 9.60
N GLN A 203 -1.84 1.84 9.33
CA GLN A 203 -1.55 1.04 8.14
C GLN A 203 -2.33 -0.28 8.14
N LYS A 204 -2.46 -0.96 9.29
CA LYS A 204 -3.26 -2.18 9.40
C LYS A 204 -4.74 -1.92 9.15
N ASN A 205 -5.29 -0.83 9.70
CA ASN A 205 -6.67 -0.44 9.45
C ASN A 205 -6.92 -0.08 7.97
N TYR A 206 -5.99 0.64 7.34
CA TYR A 206 -6.08 0.94 5.91
C TYR A 206 -6.07 -0.34 5.07
N LEU A 207 -5.21 -1.29 5.42
CA LEU A 207 -5.14 -2.59 4.77
C LEU A 207 -6.44 -3.39 4.94
N ILE A 208 -7.03 -3.42 6.14
CA ILE A 208 -8.34 -4.05 6.39
C ILE A 208 -9.40 -3.44 5.46
N CYS A 209 -9.51 -2.10 5.44
CA CYS A 209 -10.49 -1.42 4.59
C CYS A 209 -10.28 -1.75 3.11
N THR A 210 -9.05 -1.64 2.62
CA THR A 210 -8.73 -1.91 1.22
C THR A 210 -9.01 -3.36 0.86
N TYR A 211 -8.68 -4.30 1.75
CA TYR A 211 -8.97 -5.71 1.55
C TYR A 211 -10.48 -5.96 1.45
N LEU A 212 -11.27 -5.39 2.37
CA LEU A 212 -12.74 -5.46 2.37
C LEU A 212 -13.35 -4.88 1.10
N ASP A 213 -12.84 -3.75 0.62
CA ASP A 213 -13.29 -3.13 -0.65
C ASP A 213 -13.02 -4.05 -1.84
N GLU A 214 -11.92 -4.79 -1.79
CA GLU A 214 -11.42 -5.60 -2.89
C GLU A 214 -12.00 -7.02 -2.95
N ILE A 215 -12.43 -7.61 -1.84
CA ILE A 215 -13.11 -8.92 -1.83
C ILE A 215 -14.61 -8.83 -2.14
N GLY A 216 -15.22 -7.64 -1.97
CA GLY A 216 -16.66 -7.47 -2.07
C GLY A 216 -17.40 -8.40 -1.09
N THR A 217 -18.47 -9.06 -1.55
CA THR A 217 -19.33 -9.91 -0.71
C THR A 217 -18.88 -11.37 -0.61
N ASP A 218 -17.82 -11.77 -1.32
CA ASP A 218 -17.43 -13.17 -1.48
C ASP A 218 -16.08 -13.46 -0.81
N LEU A 219 -16.07 -13.57 0.52
CA LEU A 219 -14.85 -13.87 1.29
C LEU A 219 -14.36 -15.32 1.05
N PRO A 220 -13.27 -15.53 0.30
CA PRO A 220 -12.75 -16.87 0.03
C PRO A 220 -12.41 -17.59 1.34
N ILE A 221 -12.73 -18.88 1.45
CA ILE A 221 -12.44 -19.70 2.65
C ILE A 221 -10.94 -19.63 3.00
N ASN A 222 -10.10 -19.62 1.97
CA ASN A 222 -8.65 -19.57 2.13
C ASN A 222 -8.17 -18.27 2.78
N ASP A 223 -8.97 -17.21 2.85
CA ASP A 223 -8.54 -15.89 3.32
C ASP A 223 -8.79 -15.71 4.82
N VAL A 224 -9.49 -16.65 5.48
CA VAL A 224 -9.85 -16.54 6.91
C VAL A 224 -8.60 -16.47 7.79
N HIS A 225 -7.55 -17.24 7.48
CA HIS A 225 -6.31 -17.15 8.23
C HIS A 225 -5.58 -15.79 8.04
N ILE A 226 -5.66 -15.19 6.85
CA ILE A 226 -5.09 -13.86 6.57
C ILE A 226 -5.81 -12.80 7.40
N TRP A 227 -7.14 -12.87 7.43
CA TRP A 227 -7.96 -12.00 8.28
C TRP A 227 -7.60 -12.12 9.74
N TYR A 228 -7.44 -13.34 10.23
CA TYR A 228 -6.99 -13.56 11.60
C TYR A 228 -5.66 -12.85 11.86
N LYS A 229 -4.66 -13.00 10.98
CA LYS A 229 -3.35 -12.35 11.13
C LYS A 229 -3.42 -10.83 11.07
N ILE A 230 -4.27 -10.26 10.21
CA ILE A 230 -4.42 -8.81 10.12
C ILE A 230 -5.09 -8.25 11.39
N VAL A 231 -6.06 -8.95 11.94
CA VAL A 231 -6.88 -8.48 13.06
C VAL A 231 -6.20 -8.74 14.41
N GLU A 232 -5.41 -9.81 14.49
CA GLU A 232 -4.57 -10.13 15.64
C GLU A 232 -3.58 -8.98 15.91
N GLY A 233 -3.74 -8.32 17.04
CA GLY A 233 -2.88 -7.20 17.44
C GLY A 233 -3.14 -5.89 16.68
N THR A 234 -4.35 -5.70 16.14
CA THR A 234 -4.80 -4.44 15.53
C THR A 234 -5.98 -3.85 16.31
N GLN A 235 -5.89 -2.57 16.67
CA GLN A 235 -7.04 -1.80 17.15
C GLN A 235 -7.91 -1.39 15.96
N VAL A 236 -8.94 -2.18 15.68
CA VAL A 236 -9.82 -2.02 14.51
C VAL A 236 -10.74 -0.82 14.71
N LYS A 237 -10.72 0.10 13.74
CA LYS A 237 -11.62 1.27 13.72
C LYS A 237 -13.07 0.81 13.62
N VAL A 238 -13.98 1.53 14.28
CA VAL A 238 -15.41 1.21 14.37
C VAL A 238 -16.06 0.95 13.00
N ASN A 239 -15.74 1.75 11.98
CA ASN A 239 -16.29 1.57 10.64
C ASN A 239 -15.81 0.27 9.97
N SER A 240 -14.51 -0.03 10.10
CA SER A 240 -13.92 -1.27 9.60
C SER A 240 -14.49 -2.48 10.33
N MET A 241 -14.66 -2.36 11.64
CA MET A 241 -15.26 -3.37 12.51
C MET A 241 -16.70 -3.70 12.09
N LYS A 242 -17.53 -2.68 11.84
CA LYS A 242 -18.89 -2.88 11.33
C LYS A 242 -18.88 -3.69 10.03
N ARG A 243 -18.12 -3.24 9.03
CA ARG A 243 -18.01 -3.91 7.74
C ARG A 243 -17.49 -5.34 7.84
N MET A 244 -16.50 -5.57 8.69
CA MET A 244 -16.00 -6.92 8.96
C MET A 244 -17.09 -7.83 9.52
N VAL A 245 -17.85 -7.36 10.51
CA VAL A 245 -18.94 -8.16 11.10
C VAL A 245 -20.03 -8.44 10.07
N GLU A 246 -20.35 -7.47 9.21
CA GLU A 246 -21.29 -7.66 8.10
C GLU A 246 -20.81 -8.75 7.12
N GLU A 247 -19.53 -8.69 6.69
CA GLU A 247 -18.96 -9.68 5.78
C GLU A 247 -18.88 -11.09 6.40
N LEU A 248 -18.45 -11.19 7.66
CA LEU A 248 -18.43 -12.46 8.39
C LEU A 248 -19.85 -13.01 8.57
N THR A 249 -20.86 -12.14 8.73
CA THR A 249 -22.27 -12.54 8.82
C THR A 249 -22.80 -13.04 7.50
N ALA A 250 -22.46 -12.40 6.37
CA ALA A 250 -22.84 -12.86 5.05
C ALA A 250 -22.26 -14.26 4.76
N ASN A 251 -21.02 -14.49 5.19
CA ASN A 251 -20.25 -15.68 4.82
C ASN A 251 -20.25 -16.82 5.86
N VAL A 252 -20.85 -16.64 7.04
CA VAL A 252 -20.76 -17.59 8.18
C VAL A 252 -21.06 -19.05 7.81
N GLN A 253 -22.04 -19.32 6.94
CA GLN A 253 -22.38 -20.70 6.56
C GLN A 253 -21.26 -21.42 5.80
N ARG A 254 -20.40 -20.67 5.12
CA ARG A 254 -19.29 -21.20 4.32
C ARG A 254 -18.00 -21.30 5.13
N ILE A 255 -17.75 -20.36 6.04
CA ILE A 255 -16.47 -20.21 6.73
C ILE A 255 -16.49 -20.63 8.21
N SER A 256 -17.65 -21.01 8.78
CA SER A 256 -17.76 -21.30 10.22
C SER A 256 -16.93 -22.48 10.71
N ASP A 257 -16.57 -23.39 9.79
CA ASP A 257 -15.79 -24.60 10.10
C ASP A 257 -14.28 -24.33 10.07
N ASP A 258 -13.86 -23.14 9.62
CA ASP A 258 -12.45 -22.74 9.66
C ASP A 258 -12.00 -22.53 11.12
N ARG A 259 -10.82 -23.07 11.45
CA ARG A 259 -10.27 -23.03 12.80
C ARG A 259 -10.07 -21.62 13.35
N HIS A 260 -9.79 -20.64 12.47
CA HIS A 260 -9.52 -19.25 12.85
C HIS A 260 -10.79 -18.39 12.90
N PHE A 261 -11.92 -18.87 12.36
CA PHE A 261 -13.15 -18.07 12.33
C PHE A 261 -13.60 -17.67 13.74
N GLY A 262 -13.62 -18.62 14.69
CA GLY A 262 -13.96 -18.34 16.07
C GLY A 262 -12.99 -17.37 16.75
N ASP A 263 -11.71 -17.42 16.40
CA ASP A 263 -10.68 -16.54 16.95
C ASP A 263 -10.82 -15.11 16.42
N ILE A 264 -11.13 -14.92 15.13
CA ILE A 264 -11.45 -13.60 14.56
C ILE A 264 -12.60 -12.96 15.32
N LEU A 265 -13.71 -13.69 15.50
CA LEU A 265 -14.87 -13.16 16.23
C LEU A 265 -14.52 -12.79 17.67
N LEU A 266 -13.69 -13.61 18.33
CA LEU A 266 -13.24 -13.34 19.68
C LEU A 266 -12.38 -12.07 19.75
N VAL A 267 -11.40 -11.92 18.87
CA VAL A 267 -10.52 -10.74 18.83
C VAL A 267 -11.33 -9.47 18.55
N VAL A 268 -12.28 -9.53 17.61
CA VAL A 268 -13.16 -8.39 17.32
C VAL A 268 -14.04 -8.04 18.52
N ALA A 269 -14.66 -9.04 19.15
CA ALA A 269 -15.53 -8.81 20.31
C ALA A 269 -14.77 -8.27 21.53
N GLN A 270 -13.51 -8.67 21.73
CA GLN A 270 -12.66 -8.16 22.81
C GLN A 270 -12.35 -6.67 22.68
N GLN A 271 -12.46 -6.09 21.48
CA GLN A 271 -12.27 -4.67 21.24
C GLN A 271 -13.53 -3.84 21.51
N PHE A 272 -14.67 -4.48 21.76
CA PHE A 272 -15.90 -3.74 22.05
C PHE A 272 -15.82 -3.10 23.44
N THR A 273 -16.36 -1.89 23.53
CA THR A 273 -16.45 -1.12 24.77
C THR A 273 -17.90 -0.69 24.98
N ILE A 274 -18.21 -0.09 26.14
CA ILE A 274 -19.52 0.51 26.40
C ILE A 274 -19.90 1.63 25.40
N TYR A 275 -18.93 2.14 24.63
CA TYR A 275 -19.13 3.16 23.61
C TYR A 275 -19.28 2.57 22.19
N THR A 276 -19.15 1.25 22.03
CA THR A 276 -19.35 0.60 20.73
C THR A 276 -20.81 0.79 20.29
N PRO A 277 -21.06 1.23 19.04
CA PRO A 277 -22.42 1.39 18.54
C PRO A 277 -23.25 0.11 18.70
N GLN A 278 -24.45 0.23 19.28
CA GLN A 278 -25.33 -0.91 19.57
C GLN A 278 -25.68 -1.71 18.31
N GLU A 279 -25.74 -1.06 17.14
CA GLU A 279 -25.93 -1.73 15.85
C GLU A 279 -24.86 -2.81 15.61
N ILE A 280 -23.59 -2.53 15.89
CA ILE A 280 -22.48 -3.49 15.70
C ILE A 280 -22.58 -4.63 16.72
N VAL A 281 -22.97 -4.30 17.97
CA VAL A 281 -23.18 -5.29 19.03
C VAL A 281 -24.31 -6.25 18.65
N HIS A 282 -25.41 -5.74 18.09
CA HIS A 282 -26.52 -6.55 17.59
C HIS A 282 -26.11 -7.42 16.40
N LEU A 283 -25.36 -6.88 15.44
CA LEU A 283 -24.84 -7.65 14.30
C LEU A 283 -23.94 -8.80 14.78
N MET A 284 -23.01 -8.54 15.70
CA MET A 284 -22.14 -9.57 16.27
C MET A 284 -22.93 -10.62 17.07
N THR A 285 -23.98 -10.21 17.78
CA THR A 285 -24.87 -11.13 18.50
C THR A 285 -25.60 -12.06 17.53
N ALA A 286 -26.16 -11.51 16.45
CA ALA A 286 -26.83 -12.29 15.41
C ALA A 286 -25.87 -13.26 14.70
N LEU A 287 -24.62 -12.83 14.46
CA LEU A 287 -23.56 -13.68 13.92
C LEU A 287 -23.25 -14.85 14.87
N CYS A 288 -23.11 -14.58 16.17
CA CYS A 288 -22.91 -15.61 17.17
C CYS A 288 -24.06 -16.62 17.26
N ASP A 289 -25.29 -16.26 16.87
CA ASP A 289 -26.40 -17.20 16.83
C ASP A 289 -26.35 -18.17 15.67
N ARG A 290 -25.69 -17.78 14.58
CA ARG A 290 -25.47 -18.61 13.40
C ARG A 290 -24.19 -19.43 13.50
N PHE A 291 -23.21 -18.98 14.28
CA PHE A 291 -21.96 -19.68 14.55
C PHE A 291 -22.15 -20.83 15.54
N LYS A 292 -21.72 -22.04 15.17
CA LYS A 292 -21.84 -23.25 16.01
C LYS A 292 -20.57 -23.64 16.77
N GLY A 293 -19.49 -22.86 16.67
CA GLY A 293 -18.20 -23.21 17.28
C GLY A 293 -18.09 -22.91 18.78
N VAL A 294 -17.07 -23.49 19.42
CA VAL A 294 -16.85 -23.47 20.88
C VAL A 294 -16.70 -22.05 21.43
N MET A 295 -16.10 -21.13 20.66
CA MET A 295 -15.89 -19.75 21.08
C MET A 295 -17.17 -18.92 21.20
N ARG A 296 -18.30 -19.41 20.65
CA ARG A 296 -19.61 -18.73 20.70
C ARG A 296 -19.98 -18.27 22.10
N PHE A 297 -19.86 -19.15 23.10
CA PHE A 297 -20.27 -18.84 24.47
C PHE A 297 -19.40 -17.75 25.08
N ARG A 298 -18.09 -17.79 24.83
CA ARG A 298 -17.15 -16.77 25.31
C ARG A 298 -17.46 -15.40 24.70
N ILE A 299 -17.72 -15.35 23.40
CA ILE A 299 -18.09 -14.11 22.70
C ILE A 299 -19.39 -13.56 23.26
N LYS A 300 -20.43 -14.39 23.42
CA LYS A 300 -21.71 -13.95 24.00
C LYS A 300 -21.57 -13.38 25.40
N THR A 301 -20.71 -13.95 26.24
CA THR A 301 -20.43 -13.40 27.58
C THR A 301 -19.84 -12.00 27.49
N ILE A 302 -18.89 -11.77 26.58
CA ILE A 302 -18.32 -10.43 26.34
C ILE A 302 -19.44 -9.46 25.91
N LEU A 303 -20.25 -9.83 24.92
CA LEU A 303 -21.33 -8.97 24.41
C LEU A 303 -22.35 -8.59 25.49
N LYS A 304 -22.73 -9.53 26.38
CA LYS A 304 -23.63 -9.24 27.51
C LYS A 304 -23.09 -8.17 28.44
N THR A 305 -21.79 -8.19 28.73
CA THR A 305 -21.17 -7.17 29.60
C THR A 305 -21.19 -5.76 29.01
N ILE A 306 -21.35 -5.64 27.69
CA ILE A 306 -21.38 -4.35 26.97
C ILE A 306 -22.80 -3.79 26.86
N VAL A 307 -23.78 -4.66 26.64
CA VAL A 307 -25.20 -4.25 26.53
C VAL A 307 -25.73 -3.73 27.87
N GLY A 308 -25.16 -4.19 28.99
CA GLY A 308 -25.72 -3.97 30.32
C GLY A 308 -26.97 -4.83 30.50
N ASP A 309 -27.11 -5.48 31.66
CA ASP A 309 -28.39 -6.08 32.06
C ASP A 309 -29.43 -4.98 32.32
#